data_AF-A0AAU7X5T2-F1
#
_entry.id   AF-A0AAU7X5T2-F1
#
_cell.length_a   1.000
_cell.length_b   1.000
_cell.length_c   1.000
_cell.angle_alpha   90.00
_cell.angle_beta   90.00
_cell.angle_gamma   90.00
#
_symmetry.space_group_name_H-M   'P 1'
#
loop_
_entity.id
_entity.type
_entity.pdbx_description
1 polymer ?
#
loop_
_entity_poly.entity_id
_entity_poly.type
_entity_poly.pdbx_seq_one_letter_code
_entity_poly.pdbx_strand_id
1 'polypeptide(L)'
;MRASLATTAATLALVVFAAPALAAGERGTSPPRRIAGLDPAAAPEAARASAAGGAPTIDTSALAYYLQQNNQTRAQAEIRRLRLLHPGWEPPADLASLADPSGDVQPLWQMYGAGRIDELRAEIARRIERGWQPPPELVAKLRLRETRRSLIEASDARAWATVIDLAARNPDLVTTDDLDLTWRVAEAAARTGDSRRAAELYRLILTNETRAPERLATVQKAGEVLSDADLEPLIALGNRRADGSGEFDDIRLDRLRRRIGVALGGERSSGPPRPSWRRSRRRRAGAAARAMPR
;
A
#
# COMPACT_ATOMS: atom_id res chain seq x y z
N MET A 1 69.88 35.80 16.05
CA MET A 1 68.70 36.53 16.58
C MET A 1 67.61 35.51 16.84
N ARG A 2 67.21 35.35 18.11
CA ARG A 2 66.20 34.42 18.62
C ARG A 2 64.88 35.17 18.82
N ALA A 3 63.76 34.62 18.35
CA ALA A 3 62.37 34.90 18.76
C ALA A 3 61.45 34.05 17.85
N SER A 4 60.34 33.45 18.22
CA SER A 4 59.64 33.27 19.50
C SER A 4 58.73 32.05 19.35
N LEU A 5 58.59 31.29 20.43
CA LEU A 5 57.67 30.17 20.60
C LEU A 5 56.23 30.69 20.72
N ALA A 6 55.27 30.05 20.07
CA ALA A 6 53.84 30.21 20.33
C ALA A 6 53.25 28.87 20.78
N THR A 7 53.26 28.68 22.09
CA THR A 7 52.59 27.61 22.82
C THR A 7 51.08 27.88 22.81
N THR A 8 50.28 27.00 22.22
CA THR A 8 48.81 27.01 22.42
C THR A 8 48.43 25.77 23.22
N ALA A 9 48.11 26.01 24.49
CA ALA A 9 47.52 25.03 25.39
C ALA A 9 46.05 24.84 25.03
N ALA A 10 45.67 23.63 24.61
CA ALA A 10 44.29 23.23 24.47
C ALA A 10 43.76 22.77 25.83
N THR A 11 42.94 23.61 26.46
CA THR A 11 42.27 23.29 27.73
C THR A 11 41.12 22.32 27.47
N LEU A 12 41.19 21.14 28.08
CA LEU A 12 40.17 20.10 28.07
C LEU A 12 39.03 20.51 29.02
N ALA A 13 37.89 20.94 28.51
CA ALA A 13 36.70 21.21 29.32
C ALA A 13 35.88 19.92 29.47
N LEU A 14 35.96 19.31 30.65
CA LEU A 14 35.13 18.20 31.11
C LEU A 14 33.71 18.73 31.41
N VAL A 15 32.74 18.45 30.56
CA VAL A 15 31.32 18.71 30.87
C VAL A 15 30.76 17.49 31.61
N VAL A 16 30.51 17.67 32.91
CA VAL A 16 29.79 16.72 33.76
C VAL A 16 28.31 16.77 33.40
N PHE A 17 27.78 15.66 32.88
CA PHE A 17 26.35 15.49 32.62
C PHE A 17 25.66 15.13 33.94
N ALA A 18 24.89 16.06 34.51
CA ALA A 18 23.99 15.79 35.62
C ALA A 18 22.70 15.16 35.07
N ALA A 19 22.42 13.91 35.44
CA ALA A 19 21.16 13.24 35.14
C ALA A 19 20.12 13.60 36.21
N PRO A 20 18.91 14.08 35.85
CA PRO A 20 17.78 14.05 36.76
C PRO A 20 17.05 12.70 36.65
N ALA A 21 16.82 12.11 37.81
CA ALA A 21 16.04 10.89 37.98
C ALA A 21 14.54 11.13 37.77
N LEU A 22 13.92 10.22 37.01
CA LEU A 22 12.57 9.65 37.13
C LEU A 22 11.44 10.57 37.66
N ALA A 23 10.59 11.01 36.73
CA ALA A 23 9.15 11.16 36.97
C ALA A 23 8.42 10.21 36.01
N ALA A 24 7.88 9.13 36.57
CA ALA A 24 7.03 8.17 35.89
C ALA A 24 5.66 8.82 35.60
N GLY A 25 5.44 9.22 34.35
CA GLY A 25 4.12 9.57 33.83
C GLY A 25 3.54 8.35 33.11
N GLU A 26 2.58 7.70 33.74
CA GLU A 26 1.81 6.59 33.16
C GLU A 26 1.15 7.04 31.85
N ARG A 27 1.66 6.54 30.72
CA ARG A 27 0.92 6.62 29.45
C ARG A 27 -0.07 5.47 29.43
N GLY A 28 -1.34 5.79 29.67
CA GLY A 28 -2.45 4.89 29.41
C GLY A 28 -2.48 4.51 27.93
N THR A 29 -2.09 3.28 27.63
CA THR A 29 -2.33 2.62 26.35
C THR A 29 -3.83 2.36 26.25
N SER A 30 -4.56 3.22 25.53
CA SER A 30 -5.93 2.90 25.15
C SER A 30 -5.91 1.77 24.10
N PRO A 31 -6.66 0.67 24.31
CA PRO A 31 -6.81 -0.35 23.28
C PRO A 31 -7.67 0.16 22.10
N PRO A 32 -7.53 -0.41 20.89
CA PRO A 32 -8.39 -0.07 19.77
C PRO A 32 -9.86 -0.36 20.11
N ARG A 33 -10.71 0.64 19.93
CA ARG A 33 -12.17 0.56 20.12
C ARG A 33 -12.75 -0.36 19.05
N ARG A 34 -13.12 -1.58 19.44
CA ARG A 34 -13.94 -2.48 18.62
C ARG A 34 -15.28 -1.82 18.33
N ILE A 35 -15.71 -1.87 17.07
CA ILE A 35 -17.10 -1.56 16.70
C ILE A 35 -17.96 -2.67 17.31
N ALA A 36 -18.89 -2.27 18.18
CA ALA A 36 -19.79 -3.18 18.87
C ALA A 36 -20.88 -3.68 17.90
N GLY A 37 -21.04 -5.00 17.86
CA GLY A 37 -22.03 -5.69 17.05
C GLY A 37 -21.50 -7.05 16.61
N LEU A 38 -21.36 -7.97 17.57
CA LEU A 38 -21.37 -9.44 17.45
C LEU A 38 -20.92 -10.00 18.81
N ASP A 39 -21.88 -10.46 19.60
CA ASP A 39 -21.66 -11.09 20.91
C ASP A 39 -20.86 -12.39 20.77
N PRO A 40 -19.84 -12.63 21.63
CA PRO A 40 -19.32 -13.96 21.85
C PRO A 40 -19.55 -14.35 23.32
N ALA A 41 -20.63 -15.06 23.59
CA ALA A 41 -20.81 -15.76 24.87
C ALA A 41 -21.49 -17.11 24.64
N ALA A 42 -20.68 -18.14 24.39
CA ALA A 42 -20.74 -19.47 25.03
C ALA A 42 -19.89 -20.50 24.25
N ALA A 43 -18.97 -21.11 25.00
CA ALA A 43 -18.04 -22.23 24.72
C ALA A 43 -18.69 -23.46 24.00
N PRO A 44 -17.94 -24.44 23.42
CA PRO A 44 -16.90 -25.17 24.13
C PRO A 44 -15.62 -25.55 23.36
N GLU A 45 -14.61 -25.81 24.18
CA GLU A 45 -13.49 -26.70 23.96
C GLU A 45 -13.93 -28.05 23.37
N ALA A 46 -13.58 -28.29 22.11
CA ALA A 46 -13.41 -29.63 21.56
C ALA A 46 -12.50 -29.56 20.33
N ALA A 47 -11.24 -29.89 20.55
CA ALA A 47 -10.48 -30.58 19.53
C ALA A 47 -11.30 -31.77 19.02
N ARG A 48 -11.63 -31.79 17.72
CA ARG A 48 -11.65 -32.97 16.83
C ARG A 48 -12.24 -32.60 15.46
N ALA A 49 -11.38 -32.78 14.45
CA ALA A 49 -11.65 -33.21 13.08
C ALA A 49 -12.69 -32.42 12.25
N SER A 50 -12.17 -31.80 11.18
CA SER A 50 -12.76 -32.01 9.85
C SER A 50 -11.66 -32.50 8.91
N ALA A 51 -11.67 -33.81 8.70
CA ALA A 51 -10.92 -34.47 7.66
C ALA A 51 -11.58 -34.13 6.31
N ALA A 52 -10.87 -33.41 5.46
CA ALA A 52 -11.12 -33.43 4.02
C ALA A 52 -10.40 -34.66 3.46
N GLY A 53 -11.15 -35.59 2.88
CA GLY A 53 -10.67 -36.87 2.37
C GLY A 53 -9.71 -36.72 1.18
N GLY A 54 -8.42 -36.77 1.49
CA GLY A 54 -7.38 -37.33 0.63
C GLY A 54 -6.63 -38.36 1.47
N ALA A 55 -6.07 -39.40 0.84
CA ALA A 55 -5.19 -40.33 1.55
C ALA A 55 -4.14 -39.54 2.36
N PRO A 56 -3.73 -40.01 3.55
CA PRO A 56 -2.83 -39.25 4.41
C PRO A 56 -1.50 -38.99 3.67
N THR A 57 -1.30 -37.76 3.22
CA THR A 57 -0.02 -37.32 2.67
C THR A 57 0.97 -37.26 3.81
N ILE A 58 2.00 -38.10 3.75
CA ILE A 58 3.03 -38.20 4.80
C ILE A 58 3.93 -36.97 4.72
N ASP A 59 4.12 -36.27 5.83
CA ASP A 59 5.00 -35.10 5.90
C ASP A 59 6.47 -35.52 5.87
N THR A 60 7.13 -35.31 4.74
CA THR A 60 8.55 -35.62 4.53
C THR A 60 9.46 -34.39 4.60
N SER A 61 8.95 -33.22 5.03
CA SER A 61 9.68 -31.94 4.98
C SER A 61 10.97 -31.95 5.82
N ALA A 62 10.95 -32.54 7.01
CA ALA A 62 12.13 -32.67 7.86
C ALA A 62 13.20 -33.58 7.24
N LEU A 63 12.78 -34.67 6.58
CA LEU A 63 13.68 -35.58 5.87
C LEU A 63 14.35 -34.87 4.69
N ALA A 64 13.57 -34.15 3.88
CA ALA A 64 14.05 -33.32 2.78
C ALA A 64 15.12 -32.32 3.24
N TYR A 65 14.86 -31.60 4.34
CA TYR A 65 15.77 -30.63 4.92
C TYR A 65 17.11 -31.25 5.35
N TYR A 66 17.10 -32.42 5.99
CA TYR A 66 18.34 -33.10 6.39
C TYR A 66 19.14 -33.61 5.20
N LEU A 67 18.47 -34.06 4.13
CA LEU A 67 19.13 -34.49 2.90
C LEU A 67 19.79 -33.31 2.18
N GLN A 68 19.13 -32.13 2.12
CA GLN A 68 19.69 -30.91 1.54
C GLN A 68 20.97 -30.44 2.25
N GLN A 69 21.03 -30.57 3.59
CA GLN A 69 22.23 -30.22 4.38
C GLN A 69 23.31 -31.30 4.37
N ASN A 70 23.11 -32.37 3.60
CA ASN A 70 23.96 -33.56 3.62
C ASN A 70 24.13 -34.17 5.03
N ASN A 71 23.12 -33.98 5.90
CA ASN A 71 23.11 -34.44 7.28
C ASN A 71 22.52 -35.86 7.37
N GLN A 72 23.32 -36.83 6.94
CA GLN A 72 22.93 -38.24 6.84
C GLN A 72 22.44 -38.82 8.18
N THR A 73 23.06 -38.44 9.30
CA THR A 73 22.68 -38.91 10.65
C THR A 73 21.25 -38.50 11.02
N ARG A 74 20.89 -37.24 10.75
CA ARG A 74 19.54 -36.73 11.03
C ARG A 74 18.52 -37.28 10.03
N ALA A 75 18.87 -37.40 8.75
CA ALA A 75 18.00 -38.00 7.73
C ALA A 75 17.61 -39.45 8.09
N GLN A 76 18.57 -40.26 8.54
CA GLN A 76 18.29 -41.63 8.98
C GLN A 76 17.42 -41.70 10.25
N ALA A 77 17.57 -40.75 11.18
CA ALA A 77 16.70 -40.66 12.34
C ALA A 77 15.24 -40.34 11.94
N GLU A 78 15.06 -39.44 10.97
CA GLU A 78 13.74 -39.07 10.48
C GLU A 78 13.07 -40.23 9.70
N ILE A 79 13.82 -40.97 8.88
CA ILE A 79 13.30 -42.18 8.21
C ILE A 79 12.77 -43.20 9.24
N ARG A 80 13.48 -43.41 10.35
CA ARG A 80 13.02 -44.31 11.42
C ARG A 80 11.75 -43.77 12.08
N ARG A 81 11.68 -42.47 12.37
CA ARG A 81 10.48 -41.82 12.92
C ARG A 81 9.28 -42.00 11.97
N LEU A 82 9.46 -41.73 10.68
CA LEU A 82 8.40 -41.83 9.68
C LEU A 82 7.89 -43.27 9.54
N ARG A 83 8.77 -44.27 9.57
CA ARG A 83 8.36 -45.69 9.58
C ARG A 83 7.59 -46.09 10.84
N LEU A 84 7.94 -45.54 12.00
CA LEU A 84 7.22 -45.78 13.25
C LEU A 84 5.82 -45.15 13.24
N LEU A 85 5.69 -43.95 12.66
CA LEU A 85 4.42 -43.23 12.56
C LEU A 85 3.55 -43.75 11.41
N HIS A 86 4.16 -44.29 10.36
CA HIS A 86 3.52 -44.74 9.13
C HIS A 86 4.07 -46.12 8.71
N PRO A 87 3.57 -47.23 9.29
CA PRO A 87 4.12 -48.57 9.06
C PRO A 87 4.04 -49.10 7.61
N GLY A 88 3.21 -48.51 6.76
CA GLY A 88 3.09 -48.85 5.33
C GLY A 88 3.89 -47.92 4.40
N TRP A 89 4.67 -46.99 4.95
CA TRP A 89 5.47 -46.06 4.16
C TRP A 89 6.89 -46.57 3.97
N GLU A 90 7.33 -46.60 2.71
CA GLU A 90 8.72 -46.86 2.35
C GLU A 90 9.38 -45.58 1.80
N PRO A 91 10.64 -45.30 2.18
CA PRO A 91 11.39 -44.22 1.58
C PRO A 91 11.56 -44.48 0.07
N PRO A 92 11.41 -43.44 -0.79
CA PRO A 92 11.68 -43.56 -2.21
C PRO A 92 13.12 -44.04 -2.47
N ALA A 93 13.30 -44.81 -3.54
CA ALA A 93 14.61 -45.33 -3.93
C ALA A 93 15.65 -44.22 -4.19
N ASP A 94 15.18 -43.11 -4.77
CA ASP A 94 15.98 -41.89 -4.91
C ASP A 94 15.63 -40.90 -3.80
N LEU A 95 16.37 -40.95 -2.68
CA LEU A 95 16.23 -39.96 -1.61
C LEU A 95 16.68 -38.56 -2.05
N ALA A 96 17.52 -38.41 -3.08
CA ALA A 96 17.90 -37.09 -3.57
C ALA A 96 16.72 -36.37 -4.24
N SER A 97 15.71 -37.12 -4.73
CA SER A 97 14.43 -36.55 -5.16
C SER A 97 13.60 -36.00 -3.99
N LEU A 98 13.78 -36.50 -2.76
CA LEU A 98 13.22 -35.89 -1.54
C LEU A 98 14.05 -34.72 -1.05
N ALA A 99 15.36 -34.73 -1.32
CA ALA A 99 16.27 -33.61 -1.10
C ALA A 99 16.04 -32.44 -2.06
N ASP A 100 14.91 -32.44 -2.80
CA ASP A 100 14.54 -31.45 -3.78
C ASP A 100 14.85 -30.04 -3.23
N PRO A 101 15.57 -29.18 -3.98
CA PRO A 101 15.69 -27.77 -3.66
C PRO A 101 14.33 -27.06 -3.41
N SER A 102 13.20 -27.74 -3.63
CA SER A 102 11.84 -27.34 -3.26
C SER A 102 11.61 -26.95 -1.79
N GLY A 103 12.43 -27.41 -0.84
CA GLY A 103 12.37 -26.92 0.55
C GLY A 103 12.83 -25.47 0.66
N ASP A 104 13.77 -25.05 -0.20
CA ASP A 104 14.21 -23.67 -0.27
C ASP A 104 13.20 -22.82 -1.07
N VAL A 105 12.47 -22.02 -0.32
CA VAL A 105 11.49 -21.05 -0.83
C VAL A 105 12.12 -19.68 -1.06
N GLN A 106 13.38 -19.47 -0.67
CA GLN A 106 14.05 -18.19 -0.82
C GLN A 106 14.13 -17.73 -2.29
N PRO A 107 14.42 -18.59 -3.28
CA PRO A 107 14.36 -18.19 -4.69
C PRO A 107 12.96 -17.73 -5.13
N LEU A 108 11.91 -18.35 -4.58
CA LEU A 108 10.51 -17.95 -4.87
C LEU A 108 10.21 -16.56 -4.29
N TRP A 109 10.67 -16.31 -3.07
CA TRP A 109 10.57 -14.99 -2.44
C TRP A 109 11.39 -13.93 -3.18
N GLN A 110 12.54 -14.29 -3.75
CA GLN A 110 13.32 -13.39 -4.61
C GLN A 110 12.57 -13.09 -5.92
N MET A 111 11.94 -14.08 -6.57
CA MET A 111 11.08 -13.84 -7.73
C MET A 111 9.92 -12.91 -7.38
N TYR A 112 9.26 -13.15 -6.24
CA TYR A 112 8.20 -12.28 -5.71
C TYR A 112 8.71 -10.84 -5.50
N GLY A 113 9.80 -10.65 -4.75
CA GLY A 113 10.38 -9.33 -4.48
C GLY A 113 10.82 -8.60 -5.75
N ALA A 114 11.35 -9.31 -6.74
CA ALA A 114 11.75 -8.77 -8.04
C ALA A 114 10.57 -8.47 -8.99
N GLY A 115 9.34 -8.85 -8.62
CA GLY A 115 8.17 -8.68 -9.49
C GLY A 115 8.05 -9.65 -10.66
N ARG A 116 8.84 -10.72 -10.65
CA ARG A 116 8.80 -11.79 -11.66
C ARG A 116 7.66 -12.77 -11.35
N ILE A 117 6.43 -12.27 -11.40
CA ILE A 117 5.23 -12.98 -10.95
C ILE A 117 4.84 -14.13 -11.88
N ASP A 118 5.04 -13.97 -13.18
CA ASP A 118 4.78 -15.04 -14.13
C ASP A 118 5.80 -16.19 -13.99
N GLU A 119 7.09 -15.86 -13.79
CA GLU A 119 8.13 -16.85 -13.47
C GLU A 119 7.83 -17.58 -12.15
N LEU A 120 7.43 -16.85 -11.11
CA LEU A 120 7.05 -17.41 -9.82
C LEU A 120 5.90 -18.41 -9.95
N ARG A 121 4.86 -18.07 -10.72
CA ARG A 121 3.71 -18.96 -10.94
C ARG A 121 4.12 -20.24 -11.66
N ALA A 122 4.94 -20.12 -12.70
CA ALA A 122 5.43 -21.26 -13.47
C ALA A 122 6.31 -22.18 -12.60
N GLU A 123 7.17 -21.61 -11.77
CA GLU A 123 8.02 -22.35 -10.83
C GLU A 123 7.19 -23.08 -9.76
N ILE A 124 6.19 -22.42 -9.17
CA ILE A 124 5.26 -23.05 -8.22
C ILE A 124 4.54 -24.22 -8.88
N ALA A 125 3.98 -24.04 -10.08
CA ALA A 125 3.27 -25.10 -10.81
C ALA A 125 4.19 -26.30 -11.10
N ARG A 126 5.41 -26.05 -11.58
CA ARG A 126 6.40 -27.11 -11.85
C ARG A 126 6.76 -27.90 -10.60
N ARG A 127 6.84 -27.25 -9.43
CA ARG A 127 7.10 -27.94 -8.16
C ARG A 127 5.88 -28.75 -7.71
N ILE A 128 4.66 -28.22 -7.86
CA ILE A 128 3.41 -28.94 -7.56
C ILE A 128 3.29 -30.23 -8.36
N GLU A 129 3.65 -30.20 -9.65
CA GLU A 129 3.67 -31.40 -10.52
C GLU A 129 4.59 -32.52 -9.98
N ARG A 130 5.56 -32.20 -9.13
CA ARG A 130 6.49 -33.14 -8.48
C ARG A 130 6.08 -33.50 -7.05
N GLY A 131 4.87 -33.13 -6.64
CA GLY A 131 4.33 -33.43 -5.31
C GLY A 131 4.67 -32.41 -4.22
N TRP A 132 5.32 -31.29 -4.55
CA TRP A 132 5.59 -30.22 -3.59
C TRP A 132 4.32 -29.41 -3.26
N GLN A 133 4.18 -29.00 -2.00
CA GLN A 133 3.12 -28.10 -1.56
C GLN A 133 3.68 -26.70 -1.27
N PRO A 134 3.18 -25.64 -1.91
CA PRO A 134 3.64 -24.29 -1.64
C PRO A 134 3.26 -23.83 -0.22
N PRO A 135 4.13 -23.05 0.46
CA PRO A 135 3.77 -22.43 1.72
C PRO A 135 2.49 -21.58 1.57
N PRO A 136 1.52 -21.70 2.48
CA PRO A 136 0.27 -20.93 2.41
C PRO A 136 0.49 -19.42 2.30
N GLU A 137 1.52 -18.89 2.96
CA GLU A 137 1.86 -17.47 2.91
C GLU A 137 2.29 -17.02 1.50
N LEU A 138 3.09 -17.82 0.80
CA LEU A 138 3.53 -17.52 -0.56
C LEU A 138 2.33 -17.48 -1.52
N VAL A 139 1.43 -18.45 -1.39
CA VAL A 139 0.18 -18.50 -2.18
C VAL A 139 -0.69 -17.28 -1.87
N ALA A 140 -0.86 -16.93 -0.60
CA ALA A 140 -1.66 -15.77 -0.19
C ALA A 140 -1.09 -14.46 -0.73
N LYS A 141 0.22 -14.23 -0.62
CA LYS A 141 0.87 -13.01 -1.14
C LYS A 141 0.83 -12.95 -2.66
N LEU A 142 1.04 -14.07 -3.36
CA LEU A 142 0.91 -14.15 -4.81
C LEU A 142 -0.52 -13.78 -5.25
N ARG A 143 -1.53 -14.42 -4.65
CA ARG A 143 -2.95 -14.14 -4.94
C ARG A 143 -3.30 -12.67 -4.69
N LEU A 144 -2.84 -12.09 -3.59
CA LEU A 144 -3.09 -10.69 -3.27
C LEU A 144 -2.51 -9.76 -4.34
N ARG A 145 -1.28 -10.02 -4.78
CA ARG A 145 -0.61 -9.21 -5.82
C ARG A 145 -1.28 -9.35 -7.18
N GLU A 146 -1.69 -10.56 -7.55
CA GLU A 146 -2.43 -10.79 -8.80
C GLU A 146 -3.79 -10.10 -8.77
N THR A 147 -4.50 -10.17 -7.65
CA THR A 147 -5.79 -9.47 -7.46
C THR A 147 -5.61 -7.96 -7.55
N ARG A 148 -4.56 -7.41 -6.93
CA ARG A 148 -4.20 -5.99 -7.06
C ARG A 148 -4.01 -5.60 -8.53
N ARG A 149 -3.23 -6.38 -9.29
CA ARG A 149 -3.02 -6.13 -10.73
C ARG A 149 -4.36 -6.15 -11.49
N SER A 150 -5.19 -7.17 -11.28
CA SER A 150 -6.49 -7.26 -11.93
C SER A 150 -7.44 -6.11 -11.57
N LEU A 151 -7.39 -5.61 -10.33
CA LEU A 151 -8.17 -4.44 -9.92
C LEU A 151 -7.73 -3.17 -10.67
N ILE A 152 -6.41 -2.96 -10.78
CA ILE A 152 -5.83 -1.84 -11.52
C ILE A 152 -6.23 -1.92 -13.00
N GLU A 153 -6.04 -3.08 -13.63
CA GLU A 153 -6.41 -3.32 -15.03
C GLU A 153 -7.91 -3.09 -15.27
N ALA A 154 -8.78 -3.59 -14.39
CA ALA A 154 -10.21 -3.37 -14.46
C ALA A 154 -10.57 -1.89 -14.33
N SER A 155 -9.89 -1.16 -13.43
CA SER A 155 -10.09 0.28 -13.26
C SER A 155 -9.60 1.08 -14.46
N ASP A 156 -8.44 0.76 -15.03
CA ASP A 156 -7.92 1.41 -16.25
C ASP A 156 -8.84 1.16 -17.46
N ALA A 157 -9.42 -0.04 -17.54
CA ALA A 157 -10.43 -0.41 -18.53
C ALA A 157 -11.84 0.16 -18.23
N ARG A 158 -12.02 0.89 -17.11
CA ARG A 158 -13.31 1.43 -16.63
C ARG A 158 -14.39 0.36 -16.39
N ALA A 159 -13.98 -0.87 -16.11
CA ALA A 159 -14.85 -1.97 -15.72
C ALA A 159 -15.24 -1.85 -14.23
N TRP A 160 -16.02 -0.81 -13.90
CA TRP A 160 -16.29 -0.42 -12.50
C TRP A 160 -16.95 -1.52 -11.67
N ALA A 161 -17.89 -2.26 -12.25
CA ALA A 161 -18.53 -3.39 -11.57
C ALA A 161 -17.51 -4.46 -11.17
N THR A 162 -16.53 -4.75 -12.04
CA THR A 162 -15.44 -5.68 -11.76
C THR A 162 -14.53 -5.17 -10.63
N VAL A 163 -14.22 -3.87 -10.60
CA VAL A 163 -13.45 -3.24 -9.52
C VAL A 163 -14.15 -3.44 -8.17
N ILE A 164 -15.46 -3.17 -8.11
CA ILE A 164 -16.26 -3.35 -6.89
C ILE A 164 -16.30 -4.81 -6.44
N ASP A 165 -16.52 -5.74 -7.38
CA ASP A 165 -16.58 -7.18 -7.07
C ASP A 165 -15.23 -7.73 -6.59
N LEU A 166 -14.12 -7.30 -7.20
CA LEU A 166 -12.77 -7.65 -6.75
C LEU A 166 -12.48 -7.10 -5.34
N ALA A 167 -12.84 -5.85 -5.07
CA ALA A 167 -12.66 -5.22 -3.76
C ALA A 167 -13.51 -5.87 -2.67
N ALA A 168 -14.77 -6.22 -2.98
CA ALA A 168 -15.69 -6.87 -2.05
C ALA A 168 -15.19 -8.26 -1.63
N ARG A 169 -14.60 -9.01 -2.56
CA ARG A 169 -14.02 -10.34 -2.30
C ARG A 169 -12.65 -10.30 -1.63
N ASN A 170 -12.01 -9.13 -1.57
CA ASN A 170 -10.65 -8.94 -1.05
C ASN A 170 -10.56 -7.61 -0.28
N PRO A 171 -11.25 -7.49 0.87
CA PRO A 171 -11.33 -6.23 1.62
C PRO A 171 -9.96 -5.72 2.10
N ASP A 172 -8.99 -6.61 2.31
CA ASP A 172 -7.62 -6.29 2.71
C ASP A 172 -6.83 -5.48 1.67
N LEU A 173 -7.34 -5.34 0.44
CA LEU A 173 -6.76 -4.48 -0.60
C LEU A 173 -7.16 -3.00 -0.46
N VAL A 174 -8.23 -2.70 0.29
CA VAL A 174 -8.78 -1.35 0.43
C VAL A 174 -8.31 -0.76 1.75
N THR A 175 -7.07 -0.28 1.75
CA THR A 175 -6.39 0.23 2.95
C THR A 175 -5.78 1.60 2.72
N THR A 176 -5.25 2.21 3.78
CA THR A 176 -4.51 3.47 3.70
C THR A 176 -3.05 3.27 3.31
N ASP A 177 -2.55 2.03 3.32
CA ASP A 177 -1.18 1.70 2.90
C ASP A 177 -1.03 1.68 1.37
N ASP A 178 -2.15 1.49 0.66
CA ASP A 178 -2.22 1.49 -0.80
C ASP A 178 -3.29 2.46 -1.30
N LEU A 179 -2.96 3.75 -1.25
CA LEU A 179 -3.88 4.83 -1.60
C LEU A 179 -4.41 4.72 -3.03
N ASP A 180 -3.60 4.21 -3.98
CA ASP A 180 -4.03 4.07 -5.37
C ASP A 180 -5.22 3.11 -5.50
N LEU A 181 -5.16 1.93 -4.86
CA LEU A 181 -6.28 0.99 -4.88
C LEU A 181 -7.51 1.56 -4.21
N THR A 182 -7.35 2.20 -3.05
CA THR A 182 -8.50 2.78 -2.34
C THR A 182 -9.14 3.91 -3.16
N TRP A 183 -8.35 4.75 -3.84
CA TRP A 183 -8.87 5.75 -4.77
C TRP A 183 -9.63 5.13 -5.96
N ARG A 184 -9.10 4.05 -6.55
CA ARG A 184 -9.76 3.35 -7.67
C ARG A 184 -11.09 2.73 -7.26
N VAL A 185 -11.16 2.13 -6.07
CA VAL A 185 -12.40 1.58 -5.53
C VAL A 185 -13.41 2.69 -5.20
N ALA A 186 -12.94 3.82 -4.65
CA ALA A 186 -13.80 4.98 -4.41
C ALA A 186 -14.37 5.58 -5.70
N GLU A 187 -13.54 5.72 -6.74
CA GLU A 187 -14.00 6.14 -8.06
C GLU A 187 -15.02 5.15 -8.63
N ALA A 188 -14.73 3.84 -8.61
CA ALA A 188 -15.66 2.82 -9.10
C ALA A 188 -17.02 2.88 -8.38
N ALA A 189 -17.02 3.11 -7.06
CA ALA A 189 -18.24 3.26 -6.27
C ALA A 189 -19.05 4.50 -6.73
N ALA A 190 -18.39 5.65 -6.90
CA ALA A 190 -19.06 6.86 -7.39
C ALA A 190 -19.62 6.68 -8.80
N ARG A 191 -18.83 6.07 -9.71
CA ARG A 191 -19.22 5.82 -11.11
C ARG A 191 -20.37 4.83 -11.25
N THR A 192 -20.58 3.97 -10.26
CA THR A 192 -21.70 3.01 -10.22
C THR A 192 -22.90 3.51 -9.42
N GLY A 193 -22.86 4.76 -8.93
CA GLY A 193 -23.96 5.43 -8.24
C GLY A 193 -23.94 5.32 -6.71
N ASP A 194 -22.95 4.64 -6.13
CA ASP A 194 -22.75 4.59 -4.68
C ASP A 194 -21.83 5.73 -4.20
N SER A 195 -22.31 6.96 -4.37
CA SER A 195 -21.59 8.18 -3.95
C SER A 195 -21.32 8.21 -2.45
N ARG A 196 -22.21 7.60 -1.64
CA ARG A 196 -22.01 7.49 -0.19
C ARG A 196 -20.78 6.66 0.12
N ARG A 197 -20.65 5.46 -0.46
CA ARG A 197 -19.48 4.59 -0.27
C ARG A 197 -18.20 5.25 -0.77
N ALA A 198 -18.26 5.95 -1.91
CA ALA A 198 -17.11 6.70 -2.43
C ALA A 198 -16.65 7.77 -1.43
N ALA A 199 -17.57 8.59 -0.90
CA ALA A 199 -17.25 9.61 0.09
C ALA A 199 -16.68 9.02 1.39
N GLU A 200 -17.17 7.88 1.85
CA GLU A 200 -16.61 7.15 3.00
C GLU A 200 -15.16 6.71 2.78
N LEU A 201 -14.82 6.21 1.59
CA LEU A 201 -13.46 5.78 1.25
C LEU A 201 -12.49 6.96 1.13
N TYR A 202 -12.90 8.07 0.52
CA TYR A 202 -12.08 9.28 0.51
C TYR A 202 -11.90 9.86 1.92
N ARG A 203 -12.95 9.84 2.75
CA ARG A 203 -12.87 10.25 4.16
C ARG A 203 -11.87 9.39 4.93
N LEU A 204 -11.92 8.06 4.76
CA LEU A 204 -10.99 7.12 5.39
C LEU A 204 -9.54 7.51 5.13
N ILE A 205 -9.19 7.86 3.88
CA ILE A 205 -7.83 8.32 3.55
C ILE A 205 -7.52 9.62 4.29
N LEU A 206 -8.39 10.63 4.19
CA LEU A 206 -8.15 11.96 4.79
C LEU A 206 -8.01 11.95 6.32
N THR A 207 -8.68 11.02 7.00
CA THR A 207 -8.60 10.90 8.46
C THR A 207 -7.38 10.15 8.98
N ASN A 208 -6.73 9.34 8.13
CA ASN A 208 -5.64 8.46 8.55
C ASN A 208 -4.28 8.84 7.93
N GLU A 209 -4.28 9.42 6.73
CA GLU A 209 -3.07 9.94 6.11
C GLU A 209 -2.72 11.33 6.68
N THR A 210 -1.44 11.55 6.92
CA THR A 210 -0.90 12.80 7.51
C THR A 210 -0.14 13.63 6.49
N ARG A 211 0.35 13.01 5.42
CA ARG A 211 1.16 13.68 4.42
C ARG A 211 0.29 14.55 3.51
N ALA A 212 0.66 15.84 3.46
CA ALA A 212 -0.12 16.86 2.77
C ALA A 212 -0.31 16.60 1.25
N PRO A 213 0.69 16.10 0.50
CA PRO A 213 0.49 15.81 -0.92
C PRO A 213 -0.60 14.76 -1.19
N GLU A 214 -0.66 13.71 -0.39
CA GLU A 214 -1.62 12.61 -0.56
C GLU A 214 -3.01 13.01 -0.13
N ARG A 215 -3.13 13.77 0.97
CA ARG A 215 -4.40 14.35 1.39
C ARG A 215 -4.94 15.30 0.32
N LEU A 216 -4.10 16.17 -0.25
CA LEU A 216 -4.49 17.06 -1.34
C LEU A 216 -4.95 16.28 -2.59
N ALA A 217 -4.17 15.28 -3.02
CA ALA A 217 -4.51 14.43 -4.16
C ALA A 217 -5.83 13.68 -3.93
N THR A 218 -6.10 13.27 -2.68
CA THR A 218 -7.36 12.60 -2.31
C THR A 218 -8.57 13.51 -2.51
N VAL A 219 -8.50 14.77 -2.08
CA VAL A 219 -9.59 15.74 -2.30
C VAL A 219 -9.76 16.07 -3.78
N GLN A 220 -8.66 16.19 -4.52
CA GLN A 220 -8.69 16.43 -5.96
C GLN A 220 -9.41 15.29 -6.69
N LYS A 221 -9.00 14.04 -6.44
CA LYS A 221 -9.65 12.83 -7.00
C LYS A 221 -11.13 12.73 -6.61
N ALA A 222 -11.45 12.99 -5.35
CA ALA A 222 -12.85 13.02 -4.91
C ALA A 222 -13.68 14.07 -5.68
N GLY A 223 -13.10 15.24 -5.97
CA GLY A 223 -13.76 16.28 -6.74
C GLY A 223 -13.96 16.01 -8.23
N GLU A 224 -13.36 14.95 -8.77
CA GLU A 224 -13.59 14.50 -10.15
C GLU A 224 -14.88 13.67 -10.28
N VAL A 225 -15.34 13.05 -9.18
CA VAL A 225 -16.41 12.04 -9.21
C VAL A 225 -17.57 12.32 -8.24
N LEU A 226 -17.37 13.14 -7.21
CA LEU A 226 -18.40 13.49 -6.23
C LEU A 226 -19.13 14.79 -6.57
N SER A 227 -20.36 14.91 -6.08
CA SER A 227 -21.12 16.16 -6.09
C SER A 227 -20.47 17.21 -5.19
N ASP A 228 -20.84 18.49 -5.38
CA ASP A 228 -20.40 19.56 -4.47
C ASP A 228 -20.84 19.30 -3.02
N ALA A 229 -22.05 18.76 -2.83
CA ALA A 229 -22.61 18.43 -1.52
C ALA A 229 -21.83 17.34 -0.80
N ASP A 230 -21.37 16.31 -1.52
CA ASP A 230 -20.63 15.19 -0.93
C ASP A 230 -19.14 15.51 -0.73
N LEU A 231 -18.56 16.39 -1.56
CA LEU A 231 -17.17 16.78 -1.44
C LEU A 231 -16.92 17.82 -0.35
N GLU A 232 -17.88 18.71 -0.06
CA GLU A 232 -17.67 19.78 0.93
C GLU A 232 -17.30 19.25 2.34
N PRO A 233 -17.93 18.19 2.86
CA PRO A 233 -17.49 17.56 4.11
C PRO A 233 -16.06 17.04 4.08
N LEU A 234 -15.53 16.63 2.91
CA LEU A 234 -14.15 16.16 2.77
C LEU A 234 -13.17 17.35 2.77
N ILE A 235 -13.52 18.45 2.10
CA ILE A 235 -12.73 19.69 2.13
C ILE A 235 -12.68 20.26 3.57
N ALA A 236 -13.74 20.10 4.36
CA ALA A 236 -13.79 20.53 5.75
C ALA A 236 -12.80 19.77 6.67
N LEU A 237 -12.27 18.63 6.24
CA LEU A 237 -11.23 17.88 6.98
C LEU A 237 -9.82 18.47 6.82
N GLY A 238 -9.66 19.51 6.00
CA GLY A 238 -8.39 20.18 5.77
C GLY A 238 -7.83 20.83 7.04
N ASN A 239 -6.53 20.64 7.29
CA ASN A 239 -5.86 21.24 8.43
C ASN A 239 -5.71 22.76 8.25
N ARG A 240 -5.64 23.50 9.36
CA ARG A 240 -5.24 24.92 9.35
C ARG A 240 -3.72 25.01 9.47
N ARG A 241 -3.09 25.79 8.59
CA ARG A 241 -1.66 26.10 8.63
C ARG A 241 -1.39 27.24 9.61
N ALA A 242 -0.11 27.44 9.95
CA ALA A 242 0.33 28.48 10.88
C ALA A 242 0.01 29.91 10.42
N ASP A 243 -0.08 30.14 9.11
CA ASP A 243 -0.46 31.42 8.50
C ASP A 243 -1.99 31.65 8.48
N GLY A 244 -2.78 30.74 9.04
CA GLY A 244 -4.24 30.80 9.07
C GLY A 244 -4.92 30.27 7.79
N SER A 245 -4.16 29.91 6.75
CA SER A 245 -4.72 29.28 5.54
C SER A 245 -5.18 27.85 5.81
N GLY A 246 -6.25 27.43 5.16
CA GLY A 246 -6.69 26.04 5.13
C GLY A 246 -5.93 25.21 4.09
N GLU A 247 -5.70 23.95 4.42
CA GLU A 247 -4.99 22.98 3.58
C GLU A 247 -5.54 22.94 2.14
N PHE A 248 -6.87 23.01 2.01
CA PHE A 248 -7.62 22.86 0.75
C PHE A 248 -8.28 24.16 0.27
N ASP A 249 -7.83 25.33 0.74
CA ASP A 249 -8.46 26.61 0.38
C ASP A 249 -8.43 26.89 -1.12
N ASP A 250 -7.35 26.53 -1.81
CA ASP A 250 -7.24 26.69 -3.28
C ASP A 250 -8.29 25.87 -4.03
N ILE A 251 -8.59 24.64 -3.57
CA ILE A 251 -9.63 23.80 -4.14
C ILE A 251 -11.00 24.45 -3.93
N ARG A 252 -11.26 24.96 -2.72
CA ARG A 252 -12.52 25.65 -2.40
C ARG A 252 -12.70 26.89 -3.29
N LEU A 253 -11.65 27.68 -3.48
CA LEU A 253 -11.65 28.87 -4.32
C LEU A 253 -11.85 28.55 -5.81
N ASP A 254 -11.18 27.54 -6.35
CA ASP A 254 -11.38 27.12 -7.75
C ASP A 254 -12.84 26.71 -8.02
N ARG A 255 -13.46 25.96 -7.09
CA ARG A 255 -14.86 25.56 -7.22
C ARG A 255 -15.82 26.75 -7.17
N LEU A 256 -15.60 27.71 -6.27
CA LEU A 256 -16.39 28.93 -6.22
C LEU A 256 -16.31 29.69 -7.55
N ARG A 257 -15.10 29.81 -8.14
CA ARG A 257 -14.91 30.43 -9.45
C ARG A 257 -15.66 29.70 -10.55
N ARG A 258 -15.62 28.36 -10.58
CA ARG A 258 -16.41 27.56 -11.54
C ARG A 258 -17.91 27.77 -11.37
N ARG A 259 -18.44 27.76 -10.14
CA ARG A 259 -19.86 28.02 -9.87
C ARG A 259 -20.31 29.39 -10.35
N ILE A 260 -19.51 30.43 -10.07
CA ILE A 260 -19.76 31.79 -10.57
C ILE A 260 -19.70 31.81 -12.10
N GLY A 261 -18.72 31.14 -12.71
CA GLY A 261 -18.62 31.03 -14.17
C GLY A 261 -19.83 30.36 -14.82
N VAL A 262 -20.36 29.28 -14.23
CA VAL A 262 -21.58 28.62 -14.71
C VAL A 262 -22.81 29.52 -14.52
N ALA A 263 -22.95 30.17 -13.36
CA ALA A 263 -24.07 31.08 -13.08
C ALA A 263 -24.08 32.31 -14.00
N LEU A 264 -22.91 32.85 -14.34
CA LEU A 264 -22.77 34.01 -15.24
C LEU A 264 -22.75 33.63 -16.73
N GLY A 265 -22.40 32.39 -17.07
CA GLY A 265 -22.30 31.86 -18.44
C GLY A 265 -23.61 31.27 -18.99
N GLY A 266 -24.69 31.29 -18.20
CA GLY A 266 -26.03 30.89 -18.62
C GLY A 266 -26.69 31.80 -19.68
N GLU A 267 -26.06 32.93 -20.00
CA GLU A 267 -26.42 33.75 -21.16
C GLU A 267 -25.18 34.05 -22.01
N ARG A 268 -25.19 33.46 -23.21
CA ARG A 268 -24.31 33.70 -24.37
C ARG A 268 -22.97 32.97 -24.36
N SER A 269 -22.89 32.01 -25.29
CA SER A 269 -21.69 31.67 -26.04
C SER A 269 -20.73 32.85 -26.22
N SER A 270 -19.53 32.75 -25.66
CA SER A 270 -18.38 33.57 -26.05
C SER A 270 -17.13 32.71 -26.01
N GLY A 271 -16.41 32.74 -27.14
CA GLY A 271 -15.37 31.78 -27.53
C GLY A 271 -14.12 31.72 -26.64
N PRO A 272 -13.11 30.94 -27.06
CA PRO A 272 -12.01 30.53 -26.19
C PRO A 272 -11.22 31.72 -25.63
N PRO A 273 -10.71 31.61 -24.39
CA PRO A 273 -9.96 32.67 -23.73
C PRO A 273 -8.72 33.03 -24.57
N ARG A 274 -8.59 34.32 -24.92
CA ARG A 274 -7.40 34.81 -25.62
C ARG A 274 -6.21 34.86 -24.63
N PRO A 275 -5.07 34.23 -24.95
CA PRO A 275 -3.89 34.24 -24.08
C PRO A 275 -3.33 35.66 -23.87
N SER A 276 -2.96 35.97 -22.62
CA SER A 276 -2.51 37.29 -22.16
C SER A 276 -1.12 37.72 -22.66
N TRP A 277 -0.37 36.88 -23.37
CA TRP A 277 0.98 37.19 -23.85
C TRP A 277 1.02 38.20 -25.02
N ARG A 278 -0.12 38.63 -25.56
CA ARG A 278 -0.21 39.68 -26.61
C ARG A 278 -0.31 41.12 -26.08
N ARG A 279 0.16 41.44 -24.88
CA ARG A 279 0.31 42.85 -24.42
C ARG A 279 1.74 43.41 -24.50
N SER A 280 2.75 42.58 -24.73
CA SER A 280 4.16 43.01 -24.72
C SER A 280 4.80 43.31 -26.09
N ARG A 281 4.08 43.16 -27.21
CA ARG A 281 4.58 43.52 -28.56
C ARG A 281 4.05 44.83 -29.17
N ARG A 282 3.14 45.56 -28.51
CA ARG A 282 2.67 46.89 -29.00
C ARG A 282 3.32 48.10 -28.31
N ARG A 283 4.19 47.90 -27.31
CA ARG A 283 4.97 48.98 -26.68
C ARG A 283 6.39 49.16 -27.22
N ARG A 284 6.86 48.28 -28.13
CA ARG A 284 8.17 48.43 -28.81
C ARG A 284 8.12 48.87 -30.28
N ALA A 285 6.93 49.03 -30.86
CA ALA A 285 6.77 49.55 -32.23
C ALA A 285 6.43 51.06 -32.28
N GLY A 286 6.13 51.70 -31.13
CA GLY A 286 5.79 53.13 -31.06
C GLY A 286 6.96 54.07 -30.73
N ALA A 287 8.13 53.53 -30.37
CA ALA A 287 9.30 54.32 -29.97
C ALA A 287 10.35 54.50 -31.09
N ALA A 288 10.18 53.86 -32.25
CA ALA A 288 11.13 53.93 -33.37
C ALA A 288 10.69 54.87 -34.52
N ALA A 289 9.62 55.65 -34.36
CA ALA A 289 9.08 56.55 -35.40
C ALA A 289 9.18 58.05 -35.06
N ARG A 290 10.06 58.44 -34.13
CA ARG A 290 10.40 59.85 -33.86
C ARG A 290 11.91 60.05 -33.84
N ALA A 291 12.54 59.95 -35.00
CA ALA A 291 13.88 60.49 -35.22
C ALA A 291 14.17 60.59 -36.73
N MET A 292 13.68 61.64 -37.39
CA MET A 292 14.35 62.28 -38.54
C MET A 292 13.79 63.70 -38.70
N PRO A 293 14.58 64.76 -38.42
CA PRO A 293 14.32 66.09 -38.94
C PRO A 293 14.85 66.23 -40.38
N ARG A 294 14.27 67.22 -41.07
CA ARG A 294 14.37 67.56 -42.49
C ARG A 294 15.79 67.82 -43.00
#